data_AF-C3YT58-F1
#
_entry.id   AF-C3YT58-F1
#
_cell.length_a   1.000
_cell.length_b   1.000
_cell.length_c   1.000
_cell.angle_alpha   90.00
_cell.angle_beta   90.00
_cell.angle_gamma   90.00
#
_symmetry.space_group_name_H-M   'P 1'
#
loop_
_entity.id
_entity.type
_entity.pdbx_description
1 polymer ?
#
loop_
_entity_poly.entity_id
_entity_poly.type
_entity_poly.pdbx_seq_one_letter_code
_entity_poly.pdbx_strand_id
1 'polypeptide(L)'
;MDGTEEKPQPPRHKPLGIVLIVFAWLTYVMRLAIGWMAESKLVPGLQATITNGSRLFPNELSPSFWTFLGVWQTIYAWNFLWLIYVLTTICRRNSRGYFYVTPELFPTSFYVVWYVNHILLTCWRYLSASRSERVGAVMVLFLSACTLYYLLYVSYRRVDRSGAWLTENAPADLWLVRILAQNGLAIYATWSTIATLISFGSTLTYAGGYNNEDASTGMLGLLLAITLVWFVLENFVFERYCRYTLVQYVVVVVALSGILDRNQADFGRRNIVLTCVLLVVASLLLVARLSLVIWRHVTQPLYVSTVKTTSVKMSQLNAGFA
;
A
#
# COMPACT_ATOMS: atom_id res chain seq x y z
N MET A 1 -21.32 -37.84 33.19
CA MET A 1 -21.13 -36.78 32.17
C MET A 1 -19.64 -36.58 32.06
N ASP A 2 -19.06 -37.25 31.07
CA ASP A 2 -17.62 -37.36 30.85
C ASP A 2 -17.11 -36.04 30.22
N GLY A 3 -16.61 -35.15 31.08
CA GLY A 3 -15.94 -33.92 30.67
C GLY A 3 -14.53 -34.27 30.21
N THR A 4 -14.42 -34.72 28.97
CA THR A 4 -13.12 -34.84 28.30
C THR A 4 -12.57 -33.42 28.13
N GLU A 5 -11.65 -33.04 29.03
CA GLU A 5 -10.74 -31.92 28.78
C GLU A 5 -10.09 -32.15 27.40
N GLU A 6 -10.48 -31.34 26.41
CA GLU A 6 -9.80 -31.28 25.12
C GLU A 6 -8.33 -30.94 25.39
N LYS A 7 -7.47 -31.96 25.40
CA LYS A 7 -6.02 -31.76 25.44
C LYS A 7 -5.65 -30.78 24.32
N PRO A 8 -4.93 -29.69 24.62
CA PRO A 8 -4.57 -28.71 23.60
C PRO A 8 -3.81 -29.42 22.48
N GLN A 9 -4.45 -29.54 21.31
CA GLN A 9 -3.85 -30.20 20.16
C GLN A 9 -2.54 -29.48 19.80
N PRO A 10 -1.47 -30.23 19.47
CA PRO A 10 -0.20 -29.62 19.13
C PRO A 10 -0.38 -28.69 17.92
N PRO A 11 0.32 -27.54 17.88
CA PRO A 11 0.25 -26.62 16.76
C PRO A 11 0.52 -27.35 15.45
N ARG A 12 -0.48 -27.39 14.57
CA ARG A 12 -0.35 -28.00 13.24
C ARG A 12 -0.12 -26.93 12.20
N HIS A 13 0.87 -27.17 11.33
CA HIS A 13 1.02 -26.38 10.13
C HIS A 13 -0.20 -26.58 9.21
N LYS A 14 -0.65 -25.49 8.60
CA LYS A 14 -1.58 -25.52 7.47
C LYS A 14 -0.76 -25.49 6.17
N PRO A 15 -0.70 -26.58 5.38
CA PRO A 15 0.09 -26.64 4.15
C PRO A 15 -0.28 -25.55 3.16
N LEU A 16 -1.57 -25.26 3.01
CA LEU A 16 -2.07 -24.19 2.12
C LEU A 16 -1.43 -22.83 2.43
N GLY A 17 -1.31 -22.47 3.71
CA GLY A 17 -0.70 -21.19 4.10
C GLY A 17 0.78 -21.09 3.71
N ILE A 18 1.52 -22.18 3.84
CA ILE A 18 2.93 -22.25 3.44
C ILE A 18 3.04 -22.12 1.91
N VAL A 19 2.22 -22.86 1.17
CA VAL A 19 2.18 -22.79 -0.30
C VAL A 19 1.89 -21.36 -0.78
N LEU A 20 0.93 -20.68 -0.14
CA LEU A 20 0.63 -19.28 -0.47
C LEU A 20 1.84 -18.36 -0.20
N ILE A 21 2.52 -18.50 0.94
CA ILE A 21 3.69 -17.67 1.25
C ILE A 21 4.82 -17.91 0.23
N VAL A 22 5.08 -19.17 -0.12
CA VAL A 22 6.09 -19.51 -1.15
C VAL A 22 5.69 -18.93 -2.51
N PHE A 23 4.43 -19.02 -2.89
CA PHE A 23 3.96 -18.46 -4.16
C PHE A 23 4.00 -16.92 -4.19
N ALA A 24 3.82 -16.26 -3.05
CA ALA A 24 4.03 -14.81 -2.91
C ALA A 24 5.49 -14.41 -3.15
N TRP A 25 6.44 -15.21 -2.65
CA TRP A 25 7.86 -15.04 -2.98
C TRP A 25 8.14 -15.23 -4.47
N LEU A 26 7.61 -16.31 -5.06
CA LEU A 26 7.82 -16.61 -6.49
C LEU A 26 7.29 -15.48 -7.39
N THR A 27 6.07 -15.00 -7.14
CA THR A 27 5.45 -13.91 -7.92
C THR A 27 6.20 -12.58 -7.74
N TYR A 28 6.75 -12.31 -6.56
CA TYR A 28 7.61 -11.15 -6.31
C TYR A 28 8.93 -11.23 -7.10
N VAL A 29 9.65 -12.36 -7.02
CA VAL A 29 10.92 -12.58 -7.72
C VAL A 29 10.72 -12.53 -9.24
N MET A 30 9.67 -13.18 -9.75
CA MET A 30 9.32 -13.14 -11.17
C MET A 30 9.10 -11.72 -11.66
N ARG A 31 8.41 -10.88 -10.87
CA ARG A 31 8.20 -9.47 -11.21
C ARG A 31 9.51 -8.69 -11.28
N LEU A 32 10.41 -8.86 -10.30
CA LEU A 32 11.72 -8.21 -10.33
C LEU A 32 12.53 -8.64 -11.55
N ALA A 33 12.52 -9.94 -11.87
CA ALA A 33 13.21 -10.47 -13.04
C ALA A 33 12.67 -9.85 -14.34
N ILE A 34 11.35 -9.77 -14.52
CA ILE A 34 10.72 -9.12 -15.69
C ILE A 34 11.10 -7.64 -15.77
N GLY A 35 11.10 -6.94 -14.62
CA GLY A 35 11.53 -5.55 -14.52
C GLY A 35 12.97 -5.36 -14.99
N TRP A 36 13.89 -6.13 -14.42
CA TRP A 36 15.32 -6.08 -14.73
C TRP A 36 15.62 -6.47 -16.18
N MET A 37 15.01 -7.54 -16.70
CA MET A 37 15.20 -7.97 -18.09
C MET A 37 14.77 -6.91 -19.11
N ALA A 38 13.71 -6.15 -18.80
CA ALA A 38 13.27 -5.07 -19.69
C ALA A 38 14.23 -3.88 -19.72
N GLU A 39 15.01 -3.67 -18.65
CA GLU A 39 15.96 -2.54 -18.55
C GLU A 39 17.39 -2.92 -18.95
N SER A 40 17.79 -4.18 -18.77
CA SER A 40 19.17 -4.65 -19.00
C SER A 40 19.57 -4.75 -20.48
N LYS A 41 18.65 -4.52 -21.42
CA LYS A 41 18.83 -4.65 -22.88
C LYS A 41 19.35 -6.01 -23.34
N LEU A 42 19.39 -7.01 -22.46
CA LEU A 42 19.90 -8.36 -22.74
C LEU A 42 19.06 -9.10 -23.78
N VAL A 43 17.76 -8.80 -23.84
CA VAL A 43 16.86 -9.34 -24.85
C VAL A 43 16.52 -8.22 -25.85
N PRO A 44 17.06 -8.26 -27.08
CA PRO A 44 16.78 -7.27 -28.11
C PRO A 44 15.27 -7.10 -28.32
N GLY A 45 14.79 -5.85 -28.34
CA GLY A 45 13.37 -5.53 -28.53
C GLY A 45 12.49 -5.60 -27.27
N LEU A 46 12.92 -6.28 -26.19
CA LEU A 46 12.12 -6.40 -24.96
C LEU A 46 11.86 -5.04 -24.29
N GLN A 47 12.83 -4.12 -24.36
CA GLN A 47 12.67 -2.75 -23.84
C GLN A 47 11.58 -1.97 -24.60
N ALA A 48 11.48 -2.17 -25.93
CA ALA A 48 10.45 -1.53 -26.75
C ALA A 48 9.06 -2.10 -26.44
N THR A 49 8.99 -3.39 -26.08
CA THR A 49 7.75 -4.08 -25.70
C THR A 49 7.32 -3.80 -24.26
N ILE A 50 8.26 -3.46 -23.38
CA ILE A 50 7.99 -3.25 -21.96
C ILE A 50 8.65 -1.97 -21.44
N THR A 51 7.99 -0.85 -21.74
CA THR A 51 8.42 0.49 -21.31
C THR A 51 7.31 1.21 -20.55
N ASN A 52 7.71 2.04 -19.59
CA ASN A 52 6.81 2.93 -18.87
C ASN A 52 6.22 3.98 -19.84
N GLY A 53 4.91 3.93 -20.07
CA GLY A 53 4.21 4.82 -21.00
C GLY A 53 4.42 6.32 -20.73
N SER A 54 4.64 6.72 -19.47
CA SER A 54 4.94 8.12 -19.11
C SER A 54 6.27 8.64 -19.69
N ARG A 55 7.17 7.75 -20.12
CA ARG A 55 8.41 8.10 -20.85
C ARG A 55 8.17 8.29 -22.34
N LEU A 56 7.27 7.50 -22.92
CA LEU A 56 6.92 7.58 -24.34
C LEU A 56 5.95 8.73 -24.63
N PHE A 57 5.10 9.05 -23.65
CA PHE A 57 4.01 10.01 -23.77
C PHE A 57 4.03 10.97 -22.58
N PRO A 58 5.03 11.88 -22.51
CA PRO A 58 5.19 12.79 -21.39
C PRO A 58 4.06 13.82 -21.35
N ASN A 59 3.50 14.05 -20.17
CA ASN A 59 2.62 15.20 -19.90
C ASN A 59 3.22 16.07 -18.80
N GLU A 60 2.58 17.21 -18.52
CA GLU A 60 3.08 18.16 -17.49
C GLU A 60 3.08 17.55 -16.07
N LEU A 61 2.40 16.42 -15.87
CA LEU A 61 2.35 15.67 -14.61
C LEU A 61 3.45 14.63 -14.45
N SER A 62 4.17 14.29 -15.53
CA SER A 62 5.19 13.23 -15.48
C SER A 62 6.37 13.71 -14.62
N PRO A 63 6.62 13.15 -13.42
CA PRO A 63 7.70 13.63 -12.58
C PRO A 63 9.07 13.33 -13.19
N SER A 64 10.10 13.91 -12.58
CA SER A 64 11.50 13.62 -12.83
C SER A 64 11.81 12.12 -12.67
N PHE A 65 12.88 11.67 -13.32
CA PHE A 65 13.28 10.27 -13.34
C PHE A 65 13.63 9.72 -11.95
N TRP A 66 14.24 10.53 -11.09
CA TRP A 66 14.60 10.12 -9.72
C TRP A 66 13.37 9.76 -8.90
N THR A 67 12.24 10.43 -9.13
CA THR A 67 10.98 10.17 -8.44
C THR A 67 10.43 8.79 -8.81
N PHE A 68 10.38 8.49 -10.11
CA PHE A 68 9.96 7.18 -10.60
C PHE A 68 10.83 6.06 -10.05
N LEU A 69 12.15 6.20 -10.08
CA LEU A 69 13.05 5.18 -9.53
C LEU A 69 12.89 5.08 -8.01
N GLY A 70 12.95 6.19 -7.29
CA GLY A 70 12.93 6.22 -5.83
C GLY A 70 11.69 5.58 -5.24
N VAL A 71 10.51 5.91 -5.76
CA VAL A 71 9.25 5.36 -5.24
C VAL A 71 9.12 3.87 -5.56
N TRP A 72 9.46 3.43 -6.77
CA TRP A 72 9.40 2.00 -7.12
C TRP A 72 10.39 1.16 -6.30
N GLN A 73 11.62 1.62 -6.12
CA GLN A 73 12.60 0.91 -5.28
C GLN A 73 12.15 0.83 -3.82
N THR A 74 11.54 1.90 -3.31
CA THR A 74 10.94 1.90 -1.96
C THR A 74 9.82 0.86 -1.85
N ILE A 75 8.91 0.80 -2.85
CA ILE A 75 7.85 -0.23 -2.90
C ILE A 75 8.45 -1.64 -2.90
N TYR A 76 9.48 -1.89 -3.73
CA TYR A 76 10.13 -3.19 -3.80
C TYR A 76 10.81 -3.58 -2.49
N ALA A 77 11.49 -2.64 -1.82
CA ALA A 77 12.12 -2.85 -0.53
C ALA A 77 11.09 -3.20 0.56
N TRP A 78 9.98 -2.43 0.66
CA TRP A 78 8.93 -2.72 1.64
C TRP A 78 8.26 -4.06 1.40
N ASN A 79 7.99 -4.41 0.15
CA ASN A 79 7.41 -5.70 -0.21
C ASN A 79 8.35 -6.86 0.16
N PHE A 80 9.66 -6.70 -0.06
CA PHE A 80 10.66 -7.68 0.36
C PHE A 80 10.69 -7.86 1.89
N LEU A 81 10.71 -6.77 2.65
CA LEU A 81 10.70 -6.80 4.11
C LEU A 81 9.41 -7.45 4.64
N TRP A 82 8.26 -7.14 4.04
CA TRP A 82 6.98 -7.79 4.37
C TRP A 82 7.02 -9.30 4.08
N LEU A 83 7.56 -9.72 2.94
CA LEU A 83 7.69 -11.15 2.58
C LEU A 83 8.65 -11.90 3.52
N ILE A 84 9.75 -11.27 3.94
CA ILE A 84 10.64 -11.81 4.98
C ILE A 84 9.85 -11.98 6.28
N TYR A 85 9.15 -10.94 6.72
CA TYR A 85 8.36 -11.00 7.94
C TYR A 85 7.37 -12.17 7.90
N VAL A 86 6.58 -12.27 6.84
CA VAL A 86 5.61 -13.36 6.66
C VAL A 86 6.30 -14.73 6.64
N LEU A 87 7.47 -14.87 6.01
CA LEU A 87 8.25 -16.10 6.03
C LEU A 87 8.67 -16.49 7.46
N THR A 88 9.10 -15.51 8.27
CA THR A 88 9.47 -15.77 9.68
C THR A 88 8.27 -16.27 10.50
N THR A 89 7.04 -15.88 10.15
CA THR A 89 5.83 -16.31 10.88
C THR A 89 5.52 -17.80 10.74
N ILE A 90 6.10 -18.49 9.75
CA ILE A 90 6.01 -19.94 9.59
C ILE A 90 6.78 -20.65 10.72
N CYS A 91 7.95 -20.12 11.07
CA CYS A 91 8.85 -20.72 12.07
C CYS A 91 8.55 -20.24 13.51
N ARG A 92 7.75 -19.18 13.67
CA ARG A 92 7.43 -18.58 14.97
C ARG A 92 6.12 -19.13 15.55
N ARG A 93 6.17 -19.51 16.82
CA ARG A 93 5.04 -20.05 17.60
C ARG A 93 4.57 -19.06 18.65
N ASN A 94 3.30 -19.14 19.02
CA ASN A 94 2.69 -18.47 20.15
C ASN A 94 1.83 -19.47 20.95
N SER A 95 1.20 -18.96 22.02
CA SER A 95 0.32 -19.74 22.91
C SER A 95 -0.89 -20.37 22.22
N ARG A 96 -1.26 -19.92 21.01
CA ARG A 96 -2.42 -20.38 20.23
C ARG A 96 -2.04 -21.17 18.97
N GLY A 97 -0.75 -21.40 18.74
CA GLY A 97 -0.25 -22.13 17.57
C GLY A 97 0.83 -21.39 16.78
N TYR A 98 0.91 -21.64 15.47
CA TYR A 98 1.84 -20.92 14.60
C TYR A 98 1.31 -19.52 14.29
N PHE A 99 2.20 -18.53 14.28
CA PHE A 99 1.80 -17.13 14.16
C PHE A 99 1.10 -16.82 12.83
N TYR A 100 1.47 -17.50 11.74
CA TYR A 100 0.79 -17.36 10.45
C TYR A 100 -0.64 -17.95 10.41
N VAL A 101 -0.98 -18.81 11.38
CA VAL A 101 -2.29 -19.48 11.48
C VAL A 101 -3.19 -18.79 12.49
N THR A 102 -2.63 -18.38 13.64
CA THR A 102 -3.39 -17.83 14.77
C THR A 102 -2.56 -16.75 15.45
N PRO A 103 -2.92 -15.45 15.35
CA PRO A 103 -3.98 -14.87 14.54
C PRO A 103 -3.64 -14.91 13.05
N GLU A 104 -4.60 -15.27 12.20
CA GLU A 104 -4.46 -15.19 10.74
C GLU A 104 -4.51 -13.72 10.29
N LEU A 105 -3.33 -13.07 10.28
CA LEU A 105 -3.17 -11.66 9.89
C LEU A 105 -3.25 -11.47 8.37
N PHE A 106 -2.83 -12.47 7.60
CA PHE A 106 -2.88 -12.48 6.14
C PHE A 106 -3.70 -13.69 5.68
N PRO A 107 -5.01 -13.53 5.46
CA PRO A 107 -5.86 -14.62 5.02
C PRO A 107 -5.59 -15.01 3.56
N THR A 108 -6.10 -16.16 3.12
CA THR A 108 -6.00 -16.61 1.72
C THR A 108 -6.43 -15.54 0.72
N SER A 109 -7.50 -14.78 1.02
CA SER A 109 -7.96 -13.69 0.13
C SER A 109 -6.91 -12.60 -0.07
N PHE A 110 -6.07 -12.33 0.92
CA PHE A 110 -4.97 -11.37 0.81
C PHE A 110 -3.96 -11.84 -0.23
N TYR A 111 -3.53 -13.11 -0.15
CA TYR A 111 -2.57 -13.66 -1.11
C TYR A 111 -3.13 -13.75 -2.54
N VAL A 112 -4.39 -14.16 -2.70
CA VAL A 112 -5.03 -14.23 -4.02
C VAL A 112 -5.06 -12.85 -4.67
N VAL A 113 -5.49 -11.81 -3.94
CA VAL A 113 -5.53 -10.44 -4.47
C VAL A 113 -4.13 -9.89 -4.71
N TRP A 114 -3.14 -10.26 -3.90
CA TRP A 114 -1.74 -9.94 -4.16
C TRP A 114 -1.27 -10.51 -5.51
N TYR A 115 -1.57 -11.76 -5.84
CA TYR A 115 -1.20 -12.34 -7.14
C TYR A 115 -1.91 -11.65 -8.30
N VAL A 116 -3.21 -11.37 -8.16
CA VAL A 116 -3.97 -10.62 -9.15
C VAL A 116 -3.35 -9.25 -9.38
N ASN A 117 -2.96 -8.54 -8.31
CA ASN A 117 -2.28 -7.25 -8.44
C ASN A 117 -0.98 -7.38 -9.26
N HIS A 118 -0.14 -8.37 -8.94
CA HIS A 118 1.10 -8.61 -9.69
C HIS A 118 0.87 -8.91 -11.18
N ILE A 119 -0.18 -9.66 -11.52
CA ILE A 119 -0.58 -9.92 -12.90
C ILE A 119 -1.01 -8.61 -13.58
N LEU A 120 -1.91 -7.84 -12.95
CA LEU A 120 -2.39 -6.56 -13.48
C LEU A 120 -1.23 -5.59 -13.76
N LEU A 121 -0.27 -5.43 -12.84
CA LEU A 121 0.89 -4.56 -13.08
C LEU A 121 1.80 -5.07 -14.18
N THR A 122 1.95 -6.39 -14.30
CA THR A 122 2.71 -6.96 -15.42
C THR A 122 2.03 -6.62 -16.73
N CYS A 123 0.72 -6.88 -16.85
CA CYS A 123 -0.10 -6.49 -18.00
C CYS A 123 -0.02 -5.00 -18.31
N TRP A 124 -0.09 -4.14 -17.30
CA TRP A 124 0.04 -2.69 -17.48
C TRP A 124 1.32 -2.31 -18.20
N ARG A 125 2.48 -2.90 -17.82
CA ARG A 125 3.75 -2.55 -18.48
C ARG A 125 3.78 -2.88 -19.96
N TYR A 126 3.14 -3.98 -20.37
CA TYR A 126 3.02 -4.37 -21.77
C TYR A 126 2.08 -3.43 -22.52
N LEU A 127 0.90 -3.17 -21.97
CA LEU A 127 -0.09 -2.29 -22.59
C LEU A 127 0.41 -0.85 -22.69
N SER A 128 1.14 -0.37 -21.68
CA SER A 128 1.67 1.01 -21.65
C SER A 128 2.75 1.28 -22.69
N ALA A 129 3.34 0.25 -23.29
CA ALA A 129 4.32 0.38 -24.36
C ALA A 129 3.66 0.65 -25.73
N SER A 130 2.41 0.24 -25.92
CA SER A 130 1.69 0.42 -27.18
C SER A 130 0.93 1.75 -27.24
N ARG A 131 0.97 2.41 -28.40
CA ARG A 131 0.19 3.64 -28.67
C ARG A 131 -1.33 3.34 -28.76
N SER A 132 -1.72 2.17 -29.26
CA SER A 132 -3.14 1.79 -29.43
C SER A 132 -3.81 1.45 -28.11
N GLU A 133 -3.07 0.86 -27.17
CA GLU A 133 -3.63 0.24 -25.96
C GLU A 133 -3.66 1.15 -24.72
N ARG A 134 -3.55 2.47 -24.89
CA ARG A 134 -3.43 3.42 -23.77
C ARG A 134 -4.64 3.42 -22.84
N VAL A 135 -5.85 3.30 -23.40
CA VAL A 135 -7.08 3.18 -22.60
C VAL A 135 -7.04 1.92 -21.75
N GLY A 136 -6.68 0.78 -22.35
CA GLY A 136 -6.51 -0.49 -21.65
C GLY A 136 -5.44 -0.42 -20.55
N ALA A 137 -4.31 0.23 -20.82
CA ALA A 137 -3.26 0.43 -19.83
C ALA A 137 -3.76 1.20 -18.60
N VAL A 138 -4.48 2.32 -18.79
CA VAL A 138 -5.05 3.10 -17.68
C VAL A 138 -6.05 2.27 -16.87
N MET A 139 -6.94 1.53 -17.54
CA MET A 139 -7.94 0.69 -16.87
C MET A 139 -7.28 -0.40 -16.01
N VAL A 140 -6.27 -1.08 -16.54
CA VAL A 140 -5.53 -2.12 -15.80
C VAL A 140 -4.78 -1.53 -14.61
N LEU A 141 -4.18 -0.34 -14.76
CA LEU A 141 -3.51 0.34 -13.65
C LEU A 141 -4.50 0.81 -12.57
N PHE A 142 -5.68 1.29 -12.97
CA PHE A 142 -6.76 1.62 -12.04
C PHE A 142 -7.24 0.39 -11.25
N LEU A 143 -7.49 -0.74 -11.94
CA LEU A 143 -7.84 -2.01 -11.28
C LEU A 143 -6.74 -2.48 -10.32
N SER A 144 -5.47 -2.28 -10.69
CA SER A 144 -4.34 -2.53 -9.81
C SER A 144 -4.40 -1.67 -8.54
N ALA A 145 -4.67 -0.36 -8.65
CA ALA A 145 -4.85 0.50 -7.47
C ALA A 145 -6.00 -0.01 -6.58
N CYS A 146 -7.16 -0.39 -7.16
CA CYS A 146 -8.30 -0.94 -6.41
C CYS A 146 -7.94 -2.20 -5.63
N THR A 147 -7.17 -3.12 -6.23
CA THR A 147 -6.71 -4.33 -5.53
C THR A 147 -5.81 -4.01 -4.34
N LEU A 148 -4.96 -2.98 -4.40
CA LEU A 148 -4.12 -2.55 -3.28
C LEU A 148 -4.95 -1.96 -2.13
N TYR A 149 -5.97 -1.15 -2.43
CA TYR A 149 -6.89 -0.65 -1.40
C TYR A 149 -7.70 -1.78 -0.75
N TYR A 150 -8.07 -2.82 -1.50
CA TYR A 150 -8.68 -4.02 -0.92
C TYR A 150 -7.73 -4.76 0.03
N LEU A 151 -6.44 -4.90 -0.33
CA LEU A 151 -5.44 -5.50 0.56
C LEU A 151 -5.26 -4.71 1.86
N LEU A 152 -5.24 -3.37 1.77
CA LEU A 152 -5.23 -2.49 2.93
C LEU A 152 -6.46 -2.72 3.82
N TYR A 153 -7.65 -2.76 3.23
CA TYR A 153 -8.89 -3.05 3.95
C TYR A 153 -8.81 -4.38 4.71
N VAL A 154 -8.37 -5.46 4.04
CA VAL A 154 -8.21 -6.77 4.69
C VAL A 154 -7.21 -6.69 5.85
N SER A 155 -6.05 -6.06 5.65
CA SER A 155 -5.03 -5.91 6.68
C SER A 155 -5.56 -5.13 7.90
N TYR A 156 -6.23 -3.99 7.68
CA TYR A 156 -6.80 -3.19 8.76
C TYR A 156 -7.85 -3.96 9.56
N ARG A 157 -8.75 -4.68 8.88
CA ARG A 157 -9.80 -5.48 9.55
C ARG A 157 -9.20 -6.62 10.39
N ARG A 158 -8.14 -7.27 9.90
CA ARG A 158 -7.48 -8.36 10.62
C ARG A 158 -6.72 -7.89 11.84
N VAL A 159 -6.03 -6.74 11.73
CA VAL A 159 -5.35 -6.10 12.86
C VAL A 159 -6.34 -5.58 13.89
N ASP A 160 -7.45 -4.96 13.48
CA ASP A 160 -8.47 -4.48 14.42
C ASP A 160 -9.13 -5.62 15.21
N ARG A 161 -9.48 -6.72 14.53
CA ARG A 161 -10.07 -7.91 15.18
C ARG A 161 -9.13 -8.57 16.19
N SER A 162 -7.83 -8.58 15.90
CA SER A 162 -6.82 -9.23 16.75
C SER A 162 -6.06 -8.25 17.64
N GLY A 163 -6.40 -6.95 17.59
CA GLY A 163 -5.58 -5.86 18.09
C GLY A 163 -5.34 -5.89 19.60
N ALA A 164 -6.38 -6.18 20.38
CA ALA A 164 -6.26 -6.32 21.84
C ALA A 164 -5.30 -7.46 22.22
N TRP A 165 -5.47 -8.63 21.61
CA TRP A 165 -4.61 -9.78 21.88
C TRP A 165 -3.16 -9.53 21.45
N LEU A 166 -2.95 -8.92 20.27
CA LEU A 166 -1.62 -8.57 19.78
C LEU A 166 -0.94 -7.55 20.70
N THR A 167 -1.69 -6.60 21.26
CA THR A 167 -1.12 -5.58 22.15
C THR A 167 -0.54 -6.20 23.43
N GLU A 168 -1.21 -7.21 23.98
CA GLU A 168 -0.77 -7.92 25.19
C GLU A 168 0.30 -8.98 24.91
N ASN A 169 0.14 -9.76 23.84
CA ASN A 169 0.88 -11.01 23.63
C ASN A 169 1.97 -10.90 22.56
N ALA A 170 1.86 -9.96 21.63
CA ALA A 170 2.76 -9.82 20.48
C ALA A 170 2.87 -8.37 19.97
N PRO A 171 3.25 -7.40 20.83
CA PRO A 171 3.24 -5.98 20.47
C PRO A 171 4.23 -5.65 19.35
N ALA A 172 5.35 -6.37 19.27
CA ALA A 172 6.31 -6.24 18.18
C ALA A 172 5.69 -6.59 16.82
N ASP A 173 4.93 -7.70 16.74
CA ASP A 173 4.27 -8.12 15.51
C ASP A 173 3.17 -7.15 15.07
N LEU A 174 2.47 -6.54 16.03
CA LEU A 174 1.50 -5.48 15.73
C LEU A 174 2.17 -4.30 15.02
N TRP A 175 3.35 -3.86 15.50
CA TRP A 175 4.11 -2.80 14.87
C TRP A 175 4.71 -3.23 13.53
N LEU A 176 5.21 -4.46 13.41
CA LEU A 176 5.72 -4.99 12.14
C LEU A 176 4.64 -5.01 11.06
N VAL A 177 3.40 -5.42 11.36
CA VAL A 177 2.31 -5.37 10.37
C VAL A 177 1.96 -3.92 9.99
N ARG A 178 1.92 -3.00 10.96
CA ARG A 178 1.65 -1.58 10.68
C ARG A 178 2.73 -0.95 9.79
N ILE A 179 4.00 -1.19 10.11
CA ILE A 179 5.13 -0.57 9.43
C ILE A 179 5.39 -1.24 8.06
N LEU A 180 5.44 -2.57 8.01
CA LEU A 180 5.83 -3.29 6.80
C LEU A 180 4.66 -3.51 5.86
N ALA A 181 3.51 -4.00 6.37
CA ALA A 181 2.37 -4.31 5.51
C ALA A 181 1.51 -3.09 5.22
N GLN A 182 0.99 -2.41 6.24
CA GLN A 182 0.03 -1.31 6.04
C GLN A 182 0.66 -0.08 5.40
N ASN A 183 1.79 0.39 5.94
CA ASN A 183 2.50 1.51 5.31
C ASN A 183 3.12 1.10 3.96
N GLY A 184 3.69 -0.11 3.82
CA GLY A 184 4.19 -0.59 2.52
C GLY A 184 3.12 -0.63 1.43
N LEU A 185 1.94 -1.20 1.73
CA LEU A 185 0.79 -1.19 0.82
C LEU A 185 0.26 0.22 0.57
N ALA A 186 0.28 1.11 1.56
CA ALA A 186 -0.16 2.50 1.39
C ALA A 186 0.75 3.29 0.47
N ILE A 187 2.08 3.12 0.56
CA ILE A 187 3.04 3.69 -0.41
C ILE A 187 2.64 3.23 -1.81
N TYR A 188 2.43 1.92 -1.95
CA TYR A 188 2.15 1.31 -3.24
C TYR A 188 0.79 1.76 -3.83
N ALA A 189 -0.27 1.78 -3.01
CA ALA A 189 -1.60 2.20 -3.44
C ALA A 189 -1.61 3.69 -3.84
N THR A 190 -0.96 4.54 -3.04
CA THR A 190 -0.87 5.99 -3.32
C THR A 190 -0.12 6.25 -4.62
N TRP A 191 1.05 5.61 -4.80
CA TRP A 191 1.81 5.74 -6.03
C TRP A 191 1.05 5.21 -7.25
N SER A 192 0.38 4.06 -7.12
CA SER A 192 -0.42 3.50 -8.21
C SER A 192 -1.57 4.45 -8.60
N THR A 193 -2.20 5.11 -7.61
CA THR A 193 -3.23 6.14 -7.86
C THR A 193 -2.67 7.32 -8.65
N ILE A 194 -1.52 7.85 -8.24
CA ILE A 194 -0.84 8.94 -8.96
C ILE A 194 -0.45 8.50 -10.38
N ALA A 195 0.09 7.29 -10.52
CA ALA A 195 0.45 6.73 -11.83
C ALA A 195 -0.78 6.53 -12.73
N THR A 196 -1.95 6.17 -12.17
CA THR A 196 -3.22 6.15 -12.90
C THR A 196 -3.59 7.54 -13.40
N LEU A 197 -3.49 8.59 -12.57
CA LEU A 197 -3.78 9.96 -12.99
C LEU A 197 -2.85 10.44 -14.09
N ILE A 198 -1.54 10.17 -13.97
CA ILE A 198 -0.55 10.49 -15.02
C ILE A 198 -0.90 9.77 -16.32
N SER A 199 -1.20 8.47 -16.24
CA SER A 199 -1.54 7.66 -17.41
C SER A 199 -2.86 8.09 -18.03
N PHE A 200 -3.83 8.50 -17.22
CA PHE A 200 -5.12 8.99 -17.67
C PHE A 200 -4.98 10.35 -18.38
N GLY A 201 -4.24 11.31 -17.79
CA GLY A 201 -3.93 12.58 -18.45
C GLY A 201 -3.19 12.40 -19.77
N SER A 202 -2.26 11.46 -19.83
CA SER A 202 -1.57 11.08 -21.08
C SER A 202 -2.56 10.52 -22.11
N THR A 203 -3.49 9.66 -21.69
CA THR A 203 -4.53 9.10 -22.57
C THR A 203 -5.48 10.18 -23.09
N LEU A 204 -5.92 11.12 -22.25
CA LEU A 204 -6.74 12.26 -22.67
C LEU A 204 -6.01 13.11 -23.71
N THR A 205 -4.73 13.39 -23.50
CA THR A 205 -3.92 14.21 -24.42
C THR A 205 -3.72 13.50 -25.76
N TYR A 206 -3.20 12.27 -25.74
CA TYR A 206 -2.70 11.62 -26.95
C TYR A 206 -3.69 10.70 -27.67
N ALA A 207 -4.76 10.28 -27.01
CA ALA A 207 -5.84 9.51 -27.61
C ALA A 207 -7.15 10.31 -27.69
N GLY A 208 -7.42 11.15 -26.69
CA GLY A 208 -8.61 12.01 -26.66
C GLY A 208 -8.48 13.35 -27.39
N GLY A 209 -7.25 13.76 -27.75
CA GLY A 209 -7.00 15.04 -28.45
C GLY A 209 -7.15 16.29 -27.58
N TYR A 210 -7.24 16.14 -26.26
CA TYR A 210 -7.32 17.28 -25.34
C TYR A 210 -5.97 17.99 -25.24
N ASN A 211 -6.02 19.29 -24.95
CA ASN A 211 -4.80 20.06 -24.69
C ASN A 211 -4.11 19.53 -23.40
N ASN A 212 -2.80 19.38 -23.45
CA ASN A 212 -1.99 18.84 -22.35
C ASN A 212 -2.14 19.68 -21.08
N GLU A 213 -2.19 21.01 -21.24
CA GLU A 213 -2.33 21.92 -20.09
C GLU A 213 -3.67 21.71 -19.38
N ASP A 214 -4.77 21.54 -20.12
CA ASP A 214 -6.12 21.34 -19.56
C ASP A 214 -6.29 19.96 -18.94
N ALA A 215 -5.82 18.91 -19.63
CA ALA A 215 -5.82 17.55 -19.12
C ALA A 215 -5.01 17.45 -17.82
N SER A 216 -3.85 18.10 -17.77
CA SER A 216 -2.98 18.13 -16.58
C SER A 216 -3.61 18.93 -15.44
N THR A 217 -4.25 20.07 -15.72
CA THR A 217 -5.01 20.83 -14.71
C THR A 217 -6.12 19.96 -14.09
N GLY A 218 -6.87 19.22 -14.91
CA GLY A 218 -7.90 18.30 -14.43
C GLY A 218 -7.36 17.21 -13.51
N MET A 219 -6.20 16.62 -13.85
CA MET A 219 -5.59 15.57 -13.03
C MET A 219 -5.01 16.11 -11.72
N LEU A 220 -4.42 17.31 -11.70
CA LEU A 220 -3.99 17.97 -10.46
C LEU A 220 -5.18 18.29 -9.56
N GLY A 221 -6.28 18.78 -10.14
CA GLY A 221 -7.52 19.02 -9.41
C GLY A 221 -8.11 17.74 -8.81
N LEU A 222 -8.08 16.63 -9.57
CA LEU A 222 -8.53 15.33 -9.08
C LEU A 222 -7.61 14.80 -7.95
N LEU A 223 -6.29 14.95 -8.07
CA LEU A 223 -5.35 14.58 -7.01
C LEU A 223 -5.58 15.40 -5.73
N LEU A 224 -5.82 16.70 -5.85
CA LEU A 224 -6.20 17.56 -4.72
C LEU A 224 -7.47 17.06 -4.04
N ALA A 225 -8.53 16.82 -4.83
CA ALA A 225 -9.80 16.33 -4.30
C ALA A 225 -9.65 14.99 -3.57
N ILE A 226 -8.96 14.01 -4.17
CA ILE A 226 -8.68 12.71 -3.56
C ILE A 226 -7.92 12.89 -2.24
N THR A 227 -6.88 13.73 -2.22
CA THR A 227 -6.04 13.95 -1.04
C THR A 227 -6.84 14.58 0.11
N LEU A 228 -7.66 15.60 -0.17
CA LEU A 228 -8.50 16.25 0.84
C LEU A 228 -9.60 15.34 1.36
N VAL A 229 -10.32 14.66 0.47
CA VAL A 229 -11.38 13.71 0.85
C VAL A 229 -10.78 12.57 1.69
N TRP A 230 -9.64 12.03 1.28
CA TRP A 230 -8.96 10.99 2.05
C TRP A 230 -8.55 11.47 3.44
N PHE A 231 -8.01 12.69 3.57
CA PHE A 231 -7.66 13.27 4.87
C PHE A 231 -8.88 13.34 5.81
N VAL A 232 -10.04 13.75 5.30
CA VAL A 232 -11.28 13.75 6.10
C VAL A 232 -11.66 12.32 6.49
N LEU A 233 -11.73 11.41 5.52
CA LEU A 233 -12.13 10.03 5.76
C LEU A 233 -11.21 9.31 6.77
N GLU A 234 -9.89 9.45 6.65
CA GLU A 234 -8.94 8.76 7.54
C GLU A 234 -8.89 9.32 8.96
N ASN A 235 -9.28 10.58 9.17
CA ASN A 235 -9.21 11.23 10.48
C ASN A 235 -10.51 11.12 11.26
N PHE A 236 -11.65 10.99 10.57
CA PHE A 236 -12.98 10.97 11.17
C PHE A 236 -13.71 9.64 11.01
N VAL A 237 -13.62 8.98 9.84
CA VAL A 237 -14.39 7.76 9.54
C VAL A 237 -13.57 6.49 9.79
N PHE A 238 -12.36 6.44 9.25
CA PHE A 238 -11.47 5.28 9.30
C PHE A 238 -10.36 5.41 10.34
N GLU A 239 -10.51 6.35 11.28
CA GLU A 239 -9.51 6.71 12.30
C GLU A 239 -8.92 5.48 13.00
N ARG A 240 -9.81 4.64 13.54
CA ARG A 240 -9.46 3.42 14.27
C ARG A 240 -8.60 2.46 13.46
N TYR A 241 -8.80 2.42 12.15
CA TYR A 241 -8.12 1.50 11.22
C TYR A 241 -6.82 2.09 10.68
N CYS A 242 -6.85 3.36 10.26
CA CYS A 242 -5.77 4.01 9.51
C CYS A 242 -4.81 4.81 10.39
N ARG A 243 -4.99 4.84 11.72
CA ARG A 243 -4.24 5.73 12.65
C ARG A 243 -2.74 5.75 12.39
N TYR A 244 -2.11 4.60 12.16
CA TYR A 244 -0.66 4.49 11.99
C TYR A 244 -0.19 4.43 10.53
N THR A 245 -1.08 4.74 9.59
CA THR A 245 -0.74 4.85 8.16
C THR A 245 -0.49 6.32 7.86
N LEU A 246 0.78 6.67 7.64
CA LEU A 246 1.24 8.07 7.50
C LEU A 246 1.87 8.37 6.13
N VAL A 247 2.42 7.32 5.51
CA VAL A 247 3.27 7.42 4.33
C VAL A 247 2.58 7.89 3.07
N GLN A 248 1.24 7.87 2.98
CA GLN A 248 0.52 8.36 1.80
C GLN A 248 0.86 9.82 1.47
N TYR A 249 0.91 10.72 2.45
CA TYR A 249 1.24 12.13 2.20
C TYR A 249 2.70 12.33 1.81
N VAL A 250 3.61 11.51 2.34
CA VAL A 250 5.01 11.51 1.93
C VAL A 250 5.14 11.18 0.45
N VAL A 251 4.40 10.17 -0.05
CA VAL A 251 4.41 9.82 -1.47
C VAL A 251 3.85 10.95 -2.33
N VAL A 252 2.77 11.61 -1.91
CA VAL A 252 2.21 12.77 -2.64
C VAL A 252 3.22 13.91 -2.70
N VAL A 253 3.87 14.25 -1.58
CA VAL A 253 4.93 15.28 -1.50
C VAL A 253 6.10 14.95 -2.43
N VAL A 254 6.58 13.70 -2.42
CA VAL A 254 7.67 13.24 -3.28
C VAL A 254 7.27 13.31 -4.76
N ALA A 255 6.04 12.90 -5.11
CA ALA A 255 5.55 12.96 -6.47
C ALA A 255 5.49 14.40 -7.01
N LEU A 256 4.92 15.32 -6.22
CA LEU A 256 4.80 16.74 -6.59
C LEU A 256 6.16 17.43 -6.67
N SER A 257 7.07 17.12 -5.73
CA SER A 257 8.46 17.58 -5.78
C SER A 257 9.14 17.15 -7.09
N GLY A 258 8.90 15.91 -7.51
CA GLY A 258 9.39 15.38 -8.78
C GLY A 258 8.84 16.11 -10.01
N ILE A 259 7.58 16.54 -9.97
CA ILE A 259 6.97 17.33 -11.05
C ILE A 259 7.61 18.71 -11.13
N LEU A 260 7.82 19.38 -9.99
CA LEU A 260 8.46 20.70 -9.95
C LEU A 260 9.91 20.64 -10.42
N ASP A 261 10.67 19.64 -9.97
CA ASP A 261 12.07 19.43 -10.35
C ASP A 261 12.24 19.27 -11.87
N ARG A 262 11.31 18.57 -12.53
CA ARG A 262 11.33 18.43 -13.99
C ARG A 262 11.04 19.74 -14.72
N ASN A 263 10.26 20.64 -14.13
CA ASN A 263 9.72 21.83 -14.80
C ASN A 263 10.27 23.15 -14.21
N GLN A 264 11.49 23.13 -13.66
CA GLN A 264 12.12 24.28 -12.99
C GLN A 264 12.30 25.53 -13.87
N ALA A 265 12.27 25.40 -15.19
CA ALA A 265 12.43 26.54 -16.10
C ALA A 265 11.14 27.40 -16.23
N ASP A 266 9.98 26.87 -15.84
CA ASP A 266 8.66 27.39 -16.27
C ASP A 266 7.71 27.74 -15.09
N PHE A 267 8.21 28.40 -14.03
CA PHE A 267 7.42 28.69 -12.82
C PHE A 267 6.15 29.53 -13.04
N GLY A 268 6.02 30.23 -14.16
CA GLY A 268 4.83 31.02 -14.51
C GLY A 268 3.66 30.23 -15.08
N ARG A 269 3.83 28.94 -15.41
CA ARG A 269 2.76 28.13 -16.03
C ARG A 269 1.71 27.70 -15.02
N ARG A 270 0.45 27.67 -15.45
CA ARG A 270 -0.72 27.34 -14.63
C ARG A 270 -0.53 26.07 -13.80
N ASN A 271 -0.10 24.98 -14.43
CA ASN A 271 0.05 23.68 -13.77
C ASN A 271 1.23 23.63 -12.79
N ILE A 272 2.26 24.45 -12.99
CA ILE A 272 3.37 24.55 -12.03
C ILE A 272 2.92 25.29 -10.78
N VAL A 273 2.18 26.38 -10.93
CA VAL A 273 1.55 27.09 -9.80
C VAL A 273 0.61 26.16 -9.02
N LEU A 274 -0.25 25.40 -9.72
CA LEU A 274 -1.13 24.42 -9.08
C LEU A 274 -0.35 23.31 -8.36
N THR A 275 0.74 22.82 -8.95
CA THR A 275 1.62 21.81 -8.34
C THR A 275 2.26 22.35 -7.05
N CYS A 276 2.75 23.60 -7.06
CA CYS A 276 3.29 24.26 -5.87
C CYS A 276 2.24 24.38 -4.76
N VAL A 277 1.03 24.85 -5.09
CA VAL A 277 -0.07 24.96 -4.12
C VAL A 277 -0.41 23.59 -3.54
N LEU A 278 -0.54 22.57 -4.38
CA LEU A 278 -0.85 21.21 -3.95
C LEU A 278 0.27 20.61 -3.08
N LEU A 279 1.54 20.93 -3.36
CA LEU A 279 2.68 20.52 -2.54
C LEU A 279 2.63 21.14 -1.15
N VAL A 280 2.31 22.43 -1.05
CA VAL A 280 2.12 23.12 0.23
C VAL A 280 0.97 22.47 1.00
N VAL A 281 -0.18 22.25 0.36
CA VAL A 281 -1.33 21.58 0.98
C VAL A 281 -0.95 20.18 1.48
N ALA A 282 -0.33 19.34 0.64
CA ALA A 282 0.08 17.99 1.01
C ALA A 282 1.07 17.98 2.19
N SER A 283 2.00 18.96 2.23
CA SER A 283 2.96 19.12 3.33
C SER A 283 2.28 19.52 4.64
N LEU A 284 1.32 20.46 4.58
CA LEU A 284 0.52 20.84 5.76
C LEU A 284 -0.32 19.67 6.28
N LEU A 285 -0.94 18.89 5.39
CA LEU A 285 -1.70 17.70 5.77
C LEU A 285 -0.81 16.62 6.41
N LEU A 286 0.42 16.42 5.90
CA LEU A 286 1.39 15.52 6.50
C LEU A 286 1.74 15.93 7.95
N VAL A 287 2.05 17.21 8.17
CA VAL A 287 2.35 17.75 9.50
C VAL A 287 1.14 17.60 10.42
N ALA A 288 -0.04 18.03 9.96
CA ALA A 288 -1.27 17.90 10.73
C ALA A 288 -1.57 16.44 11.10
N ARG A 289 -1.39 15.51 10.16
CA ARG A 289 -1.59 14.08 10.39
C ARG A 289 -0.61 13.55 11.44
N LEU A 290 0.67 13.87 11.32
CA LEU A 290 1.69 13.45 12.29
C LEU A 290 1.35 13.96 13.70
N SER A 291 1.01 15.24 13.82
CA SER A 291 0.60 15.85 15.09
C SER A 291 -0.62 15.17 15.69
N LEU A 292 -1.66 14.92 14.88
CA LEU A 292 -2.89 14.25 15.34
C LEU A 292 -2.63 12.81 15.80
N VAL A 293 -1.79 12.07 15.08
CA VAL A 293 -1.47 10.68 15.42
C VAL A 293 -0.65 10.61 16.71
N ILE A 294 0.34 11.49 16.88
CA ILE A 294 1.11 11.59 18.15
C ILE A 294 0.16 11.94 19.30
N TRP A 295 -0.66 12.98 19.13
CA TRP A 295 -1.61 13.39 20.15
C TRP A 295 -2.57 12.26 20.54
N ARG A 296 -3.22 11.60 19.57
CA ARG A 296 -4.13 10.47 19.82
C ARG A 296 -3.44 9.22 20.37
N HIS A 297 -2.18 9.00 20.03
CA HIS A 297 -1.41 7.89 20.60
C HIS A 297 -1.23 8.08 22.10
N VAL A 298 -0.93 9.31 22.54
CA VAL A 298 -0.74 9.66 23.95
C VAL A 298 -2.07 9.75 24.71
N THR A 299 -3.08 10.42 24.14
CA THR A 299 -4.33 10.71 24.85
C THR A 299 -5.40 9.62 24.72
N GLN A 300 -5.38 8.84 23.64
CA GLN A 300 -6.43 7.87 23.30
C GLN A 300 -5.84 6.55 22.77
N PRO A 301 -4.95 5.86 23.50
CA PRO A 301 -4.24 4.69 22.98
C PRO A 301 -5.20 3.57 22.56
N LEU A 302 -5.00 3.01 21.36
CA LEU A 302 -5.84 1.92 20.84
C LEU A 302 -5.70 0.67 21.72
N TYR A 303 -6.83 -0.02 21.89
CA TYR A 303 -6.97 -1.33 22.56
C TYR A 303 -6.75 -1.37 24.08
N VAL A 304 -6.30 -0.29 24.74
CA VAL A 304 -6.00 -0.28 26.18
C VAL A 304 -7.24 -0.52 27.07
N SER A 305 -8.42 -0.04 26.69
CA SER A 305 -9.66 -0.27 27.45
C SER A 305 -10.11 -1.73 27.40
N THR A 306 -9.94 -2.40 26.25
CA THR A 306 -10.26 -3.82 26.07
C THR A 306 -9.37 -4.72 26.94
N VAL A 307 -8.08 -4.37 27.05
CA VAL A 307 -7.10 -5.07 27.92
C VAL A 307 -7.53 -4.98 29.39
N LYS A 308 -7.84 -3.77 29.88
CA LYS A 308 -8.29 -3.57 31.27
C LYS A 308 -9.54 -4.39 31.59
N THR A 309 -10.55 -4.39 30.72
CA THR A 309 -11.79 -5.17 30.93
C THR A 309 -11.54 -6.67 30.93
N THR A 310 -10.64 -7.17 30.07
CA THR A 310 -10.29 -8.59 30.00
C THR A 310 -9.52 -9.04 31.24
N SER A 311 -8.58 -8.21 31.71
CA SER A 311 -7.83 -8.43 32.95
C SER A 311 -8.75 -8.49 34.19
N VAL A 312 -9.71 -7.56 34.31
CA VAL A 312 -10.69 -7.57 35.41
C VAL A 312 -11.54 -8.84 35.38
N LYS A 313 -12.07 -9.25 34.22
CA LYS A 313 -12.85 -10.50 34.11
C LYS A 313 -12.04 -11.73 34.49
N MET A 314 -10.79 -11.85 34.04
CA MET A 314 -9.89 -12.95 34.43
C MET A 314 -9.65 -12.99 35.94
N SER A 315 -9.43 -11.83 36.58
CA SER A 315 -9.24 -11.76 38.03
C SER A 315 -10.47 -12.20 38.83
N GLN A 316 -11.68 -11.85 38.37
CA GLN A 316 -12.94 -12.27 39.00
C GLN A 316 -13.20 -13.77 38.81
N LEU A 317 -12.88 -14.32 37.64
CA LEU A 317 -12.95 -15.76 37.39
C LEU A 317 -12.00 -16.52 38.32
N ASN A 318 -10.75 -16.09 38.44
CA ASN A 318 -9.77 -16.76 39.30
C ASN A 318 -10.10 -16.62 40.80
N ALA A 319 -10.73 -15.52 41.21
CA ALA A 319 -11.19 -15.32 42.59
C ALA A 319 -12.43 -16.16 42.96
N GLY A 320 -13.20 -16.65 41.98
CA GLY A 320 -14.34 -17.54 42.20
C GLY A 320 -13.97 -19.03 42.34
N PHE A 321 -12.70 -19.38 42.16
CA PHE A 321 -12.17 -20.75 42.27
C PHE A 321 -11.23 -20.94 43.48
N ALA A 322 -11.14 -19.96 44.39
CA ALA A 322 -10.42 -20.03 45.66
C ALA A 322 -11.40 -20.17 46.82
#